data_AF-A0A9E0SI42-F1
#
_entry.id   AF-A0A9E0SI42-F1
#
_cell.length_a   1.000
_cell.length_b   1.000
_cell.length_c   1.000
_cell.angle_alpha   90.00
_cell.angle_beta   90.00
_cell.angle_gamma   90.00
#
_symmetry.space_group_name_H-M   'P 1'
#
loop_
_entity.id
_entity.type
_entity.pdbx_description
1 polymer ?
#
loop_
_entity_poly.entity_id
_entity_poly.type
_entity_poly.pdbx_seq_one_letter_code
_entity_poly.pdbx_strand_id
1 'polypeptide(L)' 'MKALFVESQNMTQRRIGLAGNLLERAEVCAGRDPQRAAELRNAAMAYLGVVR' A
#
# COMPACT_ATOMS: atom_id res chain seq x y z
N MET A 1 -27.62 -6.14 -4.56
CA MET A 1 -26.52 -6.24 -3.58
C MET A 1 -25.18 -6.75 -4.13
N LYS A 2 -25.12 -7.44 -5.29
CA LYS A 2 -23.88 -8.06 -5.80
C LYS A 2 -22.83 -7.06 -6.35
N ALA A 3 -23.27 -5.93 -6.92
CA ALA A 3 -22.38 -4.92 -7.49
C ALA A 3 -21.51 -4.20 -6.45
N LEU A 4 -22.09 -3.82 -5.31
CA LEU A 4 -21.38 -3.17 -4.20
C LEU A 4 -20.26 -4.04 -3.63
N PHE A 5 -20.46 -5.36 -3.62
CA PHE A 5 -19.45 -6.30 -3.15
C PHE A 5 -18.27 -6.39 -4.11
N VAL A 6 -18.52 -6.50 -5.42
CA VAL A 6 -17.45 -6.55 -6.45
C VAL A 6 -16.64 -5.26 -6.48
N GLU A 7 -17.29 -4.10 -6.31
CA GLU A 7 -16.61 -2.81 -6.25
C GLU A 7 -15.73 -2.67 -5.00
N SER A 8 -16.21 -3.14 -3.84
CA SER A 8 -15.43 -3.19 -2.61
C SER A 8 -14.18 -4.09 -2.74
N GLN A 9 -14.32 -5.25 -3.40
CA GLN A 9 -13.19 -6.15 -3.70
C GLN A 9 -12.17 -5.49 -4.63
N ASN A 10 -12.62 -4.82 -5.69
CA ASN A 10 -11.75 -4.12 -6.64
C ASN A 10 -10.97 -2.97 -5.95
N MET A 11 -11.64 -2.21 -5.08
CA MET A 11 -10.95 -1.18 -4.29
C MET A 11 -9.90 -1.78 -3.35
N THR A 12 -10.23 -2.89 -2.69
CA THR A 12 -9.29 -3.59 -1.80
C THR A 12 -8.07 -4.07 -2.56
N GLN A 13 -8.28 -4.65 -3.74
CA GLN A 13 -7.20 -5.19 -4.57
C GLN A 13 -6.30 -4.08 -5.14
N ARG A 14 -6.87 -2.94 -5.55
CA ARG A 14 -6.10 -1.75 -5.92
C ARG A 14 -5.28 -1.19 -4.76
N ARG A 15 -5.83 -1.17 -3.55
CA ARG A 15 -5.11 -0.70 -2.35
C ARG A 15 -3.93 -1.61 -2.01
N ILE A 16 -4.11 -2.93 -2.08
CA ILE A 16 -3.03 -3.90 -1.90
C ILE A 16 -1.94 -3.68 -2.94
N GLY A 17 -2.30 -3.48 -4.21
CA GLY A 17 -1.33 -3.19 -5.27
C GLY A 17 -0.53 -1.89 -5.05
N LEU A 18 -1.21 -0.83 -4.60
CA LEU A 18 -0.55 0.45 -4.29
C LEU A 18 0.39 0.34 -3.08
N ALA A 19 -0.03 -0.36 -2.02
CA ALA A 19 0.82 -0.63 -0.88
C ALA A 19 2.04 -1.48 -1.28
N GLY A 20 1.86 -2.48 -2.15
CA GLY A 20 2.95 -3.27 -2.72
C GLY A 20 3.98 -2.40 -3.46
N ASN A 21 3.54 -1.47 -4.30
CA ASN A 21 4.45 -0.56 -5.01
C ASN A 21 5.25 0.35 -4.05
N LEU A 22 4.62 0.84 -2.98
CA LEU A 22 5.30 1.64 -1.96
C LEU A 22 6.37 0.83 -1.22
N LEU A 23 6.09 -0.43 -0.89
CA LEU A 23 7.03 -1.33 -0.24
C LEU A 23 8.21 -1.68 -1.15
N GLU A 24 7.96 -1.99 -2.43
CA GLU A 24 9.01 -2.24 -3.43
C GLU A 24 9.95 -1.04 -3.56
N ARG A 25 9.40 0.17 -3.63
CA ARG A 25 10.20 1.40 -3.66
C ARG A 25 10.98 1.62 -2.37
N ALA A 26 10.42 1.23 -1.23
CA ALA A 26 11.11 1.31 0.05
C ALA A 26 12.32 0.38 0.09
N GLU A 27 12.21 -0.83 -0.48
CA GLU A 27 13.33 -1.78 -0.58
C GLU A 27 14.44 -1.24 -1.49
N VAL A 28 14.08 -0.66 -2.64
CA VAL A 28 15.04 -0.08 -3.58
C VAL A 28 15.84 1.07 -2.96
N CYS A 29 15.23 1.90 -2.10
CA CYS A 29 15.94 3.01 -1.48
C CYS A 29 16.57 2.70 -0.10
N ALA A 30 16.24 1.57 0.55
CA ALA A 30 16.66 1.26 1.92
C ALA A 30 18.16 1.31 2.17
N GLY A 31 18.99 0.91 1.19
CA GLY A 31 20.45 0.93 1.31
C GLY A 31 21.08 2.31 1.13
N ARG A 32 20.39 3.24 0.46
CA ARG A 32 20.91 4.59 0.14
C ARG A 32 20.28 5.67 1.01
N ASP A 33 19.02 5.49 1.38
CA ASP A 33 18.21 6.46 2.11
C ASP A 33 17.22 5.69 3.02
N PRO A 34 17.67 5.31 4.23
CA PRO A 34 16.86 4.54 5.15
C PRO A 34 15.65 5.32 5.68
N GLN A 35 15.75 6.66 5.75
CA GLN A 35 14.65 7.51 6.19
C GLN A 35 13.51 7.50 5.18
N ARG A 36 13.83 7.69 3.90
CA ARG A 36 12.83 7.63 2.82
C ARG A 36 12.21 6.23 2.70
N ALA A 37 12.97 5.17 2.93
CA ALA A 37 12.44 3.81 2.99
C ALA A 37 11.42 3.65 4.13
N ALA A 38 11.69 4.23 5.31
CA ALA A 38 10.75 4.21 6.43
C ALA A 38 9.46 5.00 6.12
N GLU A 39 9.56 6.15 5.46
CA GLU A 39 8.39 6.95 5.04
C GLU A 39 7.50 6.17 4.06
N LEU A 40 8.10 5.49 3.07
CA LEU A 40 7.37 4.68 2.10
C LEU A 40 6.68 3.47 2.77
N ARG A 41 7.35 2.81 3.73
CA ARG A 41 6.76 1.74 4.54
C ARG A 41 5.58 2.26 5.36
N ASN A 42 5.73 3.41 6.02
CA ASN A 42 4.65 4.02 6.80
C ASN A 42 3.45 4.40 5.91
N ALA A 43 3.69 4.94 4.73
CA ALA A 43 2.65 5.27 3.77
C ALA A 43 1.89 4.00 3.30
N ALA A 44 2.61 2.92 3.01
CA ALA A 44 2.01 1.64 2.63
C ALA A 44 1.10 1.09 3.75
N MET A 45 1.60 1.11 4.99
CA MET A 45 0.85 0.63 6.16
C MET A 45 -0.37 1.50 6.47
N ALA A 46 -0.27 2.83 6.31
CA ALA A 46 -1.41 3.72 6.45
C ALA A 46 -2.50 3.41 5.40
N TYR A 47 -2.10 3.17 4.15
CA TYR A 47 -3.04 2.84 3.08
C TYR A 47 -3.79 1.51 3.31
N LEU A 48 -3.13 0.55 3.97
CA LEU A 48 -3.73 -0.71 4.40
C LEU A 48 -4.57 -0.54 5.70
N GLY A 49 -4.14 0.33 6.61
CA GLY A 49 -4.74 0.52 7.94
C GLY A 49 -6.05 1.30 7.96
N VAL A 50 -6.29 2.20 6.98
CA VAL A 50 -7.57 2.91 6.79
C VAL A 50 -8.71 1.95 6.39
N VAL A 51 -8.42 0.66 6.14
CA VAL A 51 -9.38 -0.37 5.71
C VAL A 51 -9.83 -1.30 6.85
N ARG A 52 -9.62 -0.93 8.11
CA ARG A 52 -10.15 -1.70 9.25
C ARG A 52 -11.60 -1.34 9.55
#